data_AF-A0A318QBI4-F1
#
_entry.id   AF-A0A318QBI4-F1
#
_cell.length_a   1.000
_cell.length_b   1.000
_cell.length_c   1.000
_cell.angle_alpha   90.00
_cell.angle_beta   90.00
_cell.angle_gamma   90.00
#
_symmetry.space_group_name_H-M   'P 1'
#
loop_
_entity.id
_entity.type
_entity.pdbx_description
1 polymer ?
#
loop_
_entity_poly.entity_id
_entity_poly.type
_entity_poly.pdbx_seq_one_letter_code
_entity_poly.pdbx_strand_id
1 'polypeptide(L)'
;MKSIIGSPAPVSEIPVISGTFPNLRRGISAQRRGVGALLLDFLKKHGEAILYRASGLGIMSGFAINGIQKNLFGGGVAGLKNPSSPLDTIRHAYVRHYWRPEEGSEWLDIAVAFMLWLPGIIVLSIISTRRNASYARRHSGRAMPRQFLDQIVIGLTTGILPPWYYIFDLYKKDNRGSCLSYIGRGETKAGAYVVLTDVPRKHCILGNKDIFAAHCREFGLHAVEPVAIADDGHIMFSDTSLTRLPACDLFIKPARGSGGRGAERWRWQGKDMQGQDIYTGTTGRLAEVELRQRLAFRSNGRRTIIQRCLSNHPDIAQLAGHAVATVRMVTCLNEDGMPEITDAIFRMATRPDCIVDNIHAGGIGAPIDISCGQLGCASNLGVDATHGRLRHHPGTNHVIEGVRLPFWNDVRALACAAHATLTSYVIVGWDIALTTPGPVLIEGNSGPCLDIMQRMADRPLGDGRLAHLLAHHLLQGRQSSIPNARQQCHHDGAMTG
;
A
#
# COMPACT_ATOMS: atom_id res chain seq x y z
N MET A 1 -6.01 -11.12 -4.88
CA MET A 1 -6.41 -12.46 -4.35
C MET A 1 -5.29 -13.20 -3.63
N LYS A 2 -4.10 -13.47 -4.19
CA LYS A 2 -3.01 -14.17 -3.48
C LYS A 2 -2.56 -13.54 -2.15
N SER A 3 -2.62 -12.20 -2.00
CA SER A 3 -2.29 -11.52 -0.73
C SER A 3 -3.42 -11.53 0.31
N ILE A 4 -4.65 -11.90 -0.08
CA ILE A 4 -5.85 -11.93 0.76
C ILE A 4 -6.21 -13.38 1.14
N ILE A 5 -5.76 -14.35 0.32
CA ILE A 5 -6.09 -15.79 0.44
C ILE A 5 -4.93 -16.60 1.05
N GLY A 6 -3.72 -16.07 1.15
CA GLY A 6 -2.57 -16.83 1.65
C GLY A 6 -2.41 -16.76 3.18
N SER A 7 -2.59 -17.89 3.87
CA SER A 7 -1.90 -18.18 5.14
C SER A 7 -0.56 -18.87 4.84
N PRO A 8 0.53 -18.60 5.58
CA PRO A 8 1.73 -19.41 5.51
C PRO A 8 1.52 -20.68 6.35
N ALA A 9 1.62 -21.84 5.71
CA ALA A 9 1.88 -23.08 6.44
C ALA A 9 3.38 -23.19 6.74
N PRO A 10 3.79 -23.83 7.85
CA PRO A 10 5.19 -23.94 8.24
C PRO A 10 5.94 -24.84 7.25
N VAL A 11 7.12 -24.40 6.82
CA VAL A 11 8.04 -25.24 6.06
C VAL A 11 8.79 -26.10 7.07
N SER A 12 8.37 -27.35 7.22
CA SER A 12 9.18 -28.41 7.83
C SER A 12 9.29 -29.56 6.83
N GLU A 13 10.53 -29.80 6.41
CA GLU A 13 11.12 -31.09 6.02
C GLU A 13 10.43 -31.93 4.93
N ILE A 14 11.01 -31.94 3.73
CA ILE A 14 11.02 -33.13 2.86
C ILE A 14 12.44 -33.32 2.30
N PRO A 15 13.06 -34.50 2.45
CA PRO A 15 14.45 -34.75 2.08
C PRO A 15 14.63 -35.01 0.59
N VAL A 16 15.86 -34.70 0.15
CA VAL A 16 16.43 -34.99 -1.16
C VAL A 16 16.47 -36.49 -1.40
N ILE A 17 15.96 -36.96 -2.55
CA ILE A 17 16.39 -38.23 -3.15
C ILE A 17 16.70 -37.99 -4.64
N SER A 18 17.95 -38.27 -4.97
CA SER A 18 18.58 -38.29 -6.29
C SER A 18 18.10 -39.46 -7.15
N GLY A 19 17.96 -39.24 -8.46
CA GLY A 19 17.81 -40.30 -9.45
C GLY A 19 17.96 -39.78 -10.88
N THR A 20 19.08 -40.07 -11.50
CA THR A 20 19.52 -39.76 -12.88
C THR A 20 18.83 -40.61 -13.95
N PHE A 21 18.55 -40.06 -15.15
CA PHE A 21 18.87 -40.59 -16.50
C PHE A 21 18.22 -39.70 -17.61
N PRO A 22 18.69 -39.72 -18.89
CA PRO A 22 18.99 -38.50 -19.66
C PRO A 22 18.18 -38.32 -20.96
N ASN A 23 18.27 -37.11 -21.52
CA ASN A 23 18.16 -36.75 -22.94
C ASN A 23 17.15 -37.49 -23.84
N LEU A 24 16.04 -36.81 -24.18
CA LEU A 24 15.61 -36.73 -25.57
C LEU A 24 15.28 -35.27 -25.92
N ARG A 25 16.10 -34.71 -26.81
CA ARG A 25 16.00 -33.35 -27.35
C ARG A 25 14.88 -33.26 -28.39
N ARG A 26 14.24 -32.10 -28.37
CA ARG A 26 13.78 -31.31 -29.53
C ARG A 26 12.68 -31.90 -30.41
N GLY A 27 11.51 -31.29 -30.26
CA GLY A 27 10.49 -31.20 -31.30
C GLY A 27 9.18 -30.77 -30.68
N ILE A 28 8.70 -29.55 -31.02
CA ILE A 28 7.36 -29.05 -30.71
C ILE A 28 7.17 -28.50 -29.27
N SER A 29 7.52 -27.22 -29.04
CA SER A 29 6.91 -26.45 -27.92
C SER A 29 6.81 -24.96 -28.22
N ALA A 30 6.08 -24.61 -29.28
CA ALA A 30 5.67 -23.24 -29.56
C ALA A 30 4.17 -23.15 -29.88
N GLN A 31 3.32 -23.99 -29.25
CA GLN A 31 1.87 -23.84 -29.35
C GLN A 31 1.17 -24.72 -28.32
N ARG A 32 1.01 -24.23 -27.09
CA ARG A 32 0.01 -24.65 -26.08
C ARG A 32 0.19 -23.80 -24.81
N ARG A 33 -0.04 -22.49 -24.91
CA ARG A 33 -0.46 -21.73 -23.72
C ARG A 33 -1.90 -22.14 -23.45
N GLY A 34 -2.11 -23.11 -22.56
CA GLY A 34 -3.45 -23.61 -22.24
C GLY A 34 -4.36 -22.50 -21.73
N VAL A 35 -5.68 -22.67 -21.88
CA VAL A 35 -6.72 -21.74 -21.39
C VAL A 35 -6.51 -21.37 -19.92
N GLY A 36 -6.02 -22.30 -19.10
CA GLY A 36 -5.68 -22.04 -17.69
C GLY A 36 -4.53 -21.06 -17.49
N ALA A 37 -3.50 -21.05 -18.35
CA ALA A 37 -2.40 -20.09 -18.28
C ALA A 37 -2.84 -18.69 -18.72
N LEU A 38 -3.67 -18.62 -19.77
CA LEU A 38 -4.30 -17.39 -20.23
C LEU A 38 -5.22 -16.79 -19.16
N LEU A 39 -6.03 -17.62 -18.49
CA LEU A 39 -6.89 -17.18 -17.37
C LEU A 39 -6.07 -16.70 -16.17
N LEU A 40 -4.98 -17.38 -15.83
CA LEU A 40 -4.11 -16.95 -14.73
C LEU A 40 -3.44 -15.61 -15.02
N ASP A 41 -2.97 -15.41 -16.24
CA ASP A 41 -2.36 -14.15 -16.67
C ASP A 41 -3.39 -13.03 -16.79
N PHE A 42 -4.60 -13.34 -17.26
CA PHE A 42 -5.74 -12.42 -17.23
C PHE A 42 -6.07 -11.98 -15.79
N LEU A 43 -6.22 -12.92 -14.85
CA LEU A 43 -6.51 -12.59 -13.44
C LEU A 43 -5.36 -11.84 -12.75
N LYS A 44 -4.10 -12.12 -13.10
CA LYS A 44 -2.95 -11.34 -12.61
C LYS A 44 -2.97 -9.91 -13.13
N LYS A 45 -3.38 -9.70 -14.38
CA LYS A 45 -3.39 -8.40 -15.04
C LYS A 45 -4.62 -7.56 -14.68
N HIS A 46 -5.81 -8.18 -14.67
CA HIS A 46 -7.11 -7.50 -14.56
C HIS A 46 -7.82 -7.71 -13.22
N GLY A 47 -7.40 -8.68 -12.38
CA GLY A 47 -8.16 -9.05 -11.18
C GLY A 47 -8.32 -7.94 -10.14
N GLU A 48 -7.37 -7.03 -10.01
CA GLU A 48 -7.50 -5.85 -9.12
C GLU A 48 -8.46 -4.81 -9.71
N ALA A 49 -8.41 -4.58 -11.02
CA ALA A 49 -9.34 -3.70 -11.72
C ALA A 49 -10.78 -4.23 -11.59
N ILE A 50 -11.02 -5.51 -11.93
CA ILE A 50 -12.33 -6.16 -11.81
C ILE A 50 -12.88 -6.06 -10.38
N LEU A 51 -12.03 -6.23 -9.37
CA LEU A 51 -12.46 -6.13 -7.97
C LEU A 51 -12.93 -4.72 -7.60
N TYR A 52 -12.19 -3.69 -8.03
CA TYR A 52 -12.61 -2.30 -7.82
C TYR A 52 -13.87 -1.98 -8.62
N ARG A 53 -13.95 -2.48 -9.86
CA ARG A 53 -15.13 -2.35 -10.69
C ARG A 53 -16.37 -2.93 -9.98
N ALA A 54 -16.25 -4.14 -9.43
CA ALA A 54 -17.33 -4.77 -8.66
C ALA A 54 -17.70 -3.97 -7.39
N SER A 55 -16.74 -3.40 -6.68
CA SER A 55 -17.00 -2.52 -5.53
C SER A 55 -17.79 -1.26 -5.93
N GLY A 56 -17.51 -0.69 -7.11
CA GLY A 56 -18.24 0.46 -7.65
C GLY A 56 -19.72 0.19 -7.92
N LEU A 57 -20.09 -1.03 -8.33
CA LEU A 57 -21.49 -1.40 -8.50
C LEU A 57 -22.29 -1.30 -7.18
N GLY A 58 -21.67 -1.65 -6.05
CA GLY A 58 -22.28 -1.53 -4.72
C GLY A 58 -22.50 -0.08 -4.26
N ILE A 59 -21.59 0.82 -4.64
CA ILE A 59 -21.75 2.26 -4.39
C ILE A 59 -22.92 2.81 -5.22
N MET A 60 -23.03 2.40 -6.49
CA MET A 60 -24.10 2.82 -7.39
C MET A 60 -25.49 2.38 -6.91
N SER A 61 -25.64 1.12 -6.52
CA SER A 61 -26.89 0.63 -5.92
C SER A 61 -27.22 1.37 -4.63
N GLY A 62 -26.21 1.70 -3.81
CA GLY A 62 -26.38 2.56 -2.64
C GLY A 62 -27.01 3.92 -2.98
N PHE A 63 -26.50 4.60 -4.00
CA PHE A 63 -27.08 5.86 -4.48
C PHE A 63 -28.51 5.70 -4.99
N ALA A 64 -28.80 4.65 -5.76
CA ALA A 64 -30.14 4.38 -6.25
C ALA A 64 -31.13 4.14 -5.11
N ILE A 65 -30.75 3.32 -4.12
CA ILE A 65 -31.60 3.00 -2.96
C ILE A 65 -31.86 4.25 -2.10
N ASN A 66 -30.83 5.05 -1.84
CA ASN A 66 -30.98 6.30 -1.06
C ASN A 66 -31.77 7.37 -1.82
N GLY A 67 -31.61 7.43 -3.16
CA GLY A 67 -32.40 8.31 -4.02
C GLY A 67 -33.87 7.91 -4.08
N ILE A 68 -34.17 6.60 -4.11
CA ILE A 68 -35.53 6.06 -4.04
C ILE A 68 -36.17 6.35 -2.67
N GLN A 69 -35.42 6.21 -1.57
CA GLN A 69 -35.91 6.58 -0.23
C GLN A 69 -36.23 8.07 -0.11
N LYS A 70 -35.39 8.97 -0.68
CA LYS A 70 -35.70 10.41 -0.72
C LYS A 70 -36.93 10.74 -1.57
N ASN A 71 -37.14 10.04 -2.69
CA ASN A 71 -38.31 10.26 -3.56
C ASN A 71 -39.62 9.71 -2.96
N LEU A 72 -39.58 8.61 -2.17
CA LEU A 72 -40.76 8.04 -1.51
C LEU A 72 -41.23 8.86 -0.28
N PHE A 73 -40.36 9.67 0.33
CA PHE A 73 -40.64 10.47 1.52
C PHE A 73 -40.60 11.99 1.31
N GLY A 74 -40.76 12.44 0.05
CA GLY A 74 -41.02 13.86 -0.27
C GLY A 74 -39.81 14.62 -0.80
N GLY A 75 -39.78 14.79 -2.12
CA GLY A 75 -38.88 15.72 -2.81
C GLY A 75 -38.60 15.24 -4.24
N GLY A 76 -39.00 16.04 -5.24
CA GLY A 76 -38.91 15.71 -6.66
C GLY A 76 -37.49 15.41 -7.17
N VAL A 77 -37.44 14.91 -8.41
CA VAL A 77 -36.28 14.40 -9.17
C VAL A 77 -35.12 15.41 -9.29
N ALA A 78 -34.41 15.67 -8.19
CA ALA A 78 -33.24 16.55 -8.12
C ALA A 78 -32.08 15.97 -7.28
N GLY A 79 -32.18 14.74 -6.80
CA GLY A 79 -31.28 14.14 -5.80
C GLY A 79 -29.89 13.67 -6.27
N LEU A 80 -29.53 13.86 -7.54
CA LEU A 80 -28.20 13.49 -8.08
C LEU A 80 -27.27 14.69 -8.30
N LYS A 81 -27.69 15.91 -7.93
CA LYS A 81 -26.98 17.13 -8.37
C LYS A 81 -25.99 17.73 -7.37
N ASN A 82 -26.07 17.47 -6.06
CA ASN A 82 -25.10 18.00 -5.09
C ASN A 82 -24.64 16.93 -4.08
N PRO A 83 -23.32 16.69 -3.93
CA PRO A 83 -22.81 15.83 -2.87
C PRO A 83 -23.10 16.45 -1.50
N SER A 84 -23.71 15.66 -0.60
CA SER A 84 -24.10 16.10 0.75
C SER A 84 -22.98 15.99 1.79
N SER A 85 -21.88 15.31 1.45
CA SER A 85 -20.73 15.07 2.32
C SER A 85 -19.43 15.01 1.52
N PRO A 86 -18.25 15.17 2.15
CA PRO A 86 -16.97 14.99 1.47
C PRO A 86 -16.83 13.61 0.81
N LEU A 87 -17.27 12.55 1.50
CA LEU A 87 -17.24 11.21 0.94
C LEU A 87 -18.18 11.05 -0.25
N ASP A 88 -19.35 11.69 -0.25
CA ASP A 88 -20.21 11.70 -1.44
C ASP A 88 -19.48 12.31 -2.63
N THR A 89 -18.75 13.43 -2.45
CA THR A 89 -17.94 14.03 -3.51
C THR A 89 -16.91 13.04 -4.07
N ILE A 90 -16.18 12.34 -3.19
CA ILE A 90 -15.20 11.32 -3.58
C ILE A 90 -15.87 10.19 -4.37
N ARG A 91 -17.03 9.70 -3.92
CA ARG A 91 -17.80 8.65 -4.60
C ARG A 91 -18.33 9.09 -5.95
N HIS A 92 -18.84 10.32 -6.06
CA HIS A 92 -19.31 10.87 -7.34
C HIS A 92 -18.15 11.00 -8.33
N ALA A 93 -16.98 11.45 -7.88
CA ALA A 93 -15.78 11.51 -8.72
C ALA A 93 -15.35 10.11 -9.19
N TYR A 94 -15.33 9.14 -8.27
CA TYR A 94 -15.02 7.74 -8.58
C TYR A 94 -16.00 7.15 -9.60
N VAL A 95 -17.31 7.30 -9.39
CA VAL A 95 -18.35 6.82 -10.31
C VAL A 95 -18.25 7.48 -11.68
N ARG A 96 -17.97 8.79 -11.74
CA ARG A 96 -17.80 9.49 -13.01
C ARG A 96 -16.59 8.97 -13.78
N HIS A 97 -15.48 8.72 -13.08
CA HIS A 97 -14.29 8.11 -13.69
C HIS A 97 -14.56 6.65 -14.08
N TYR A 98 -15.34 5.93 -13.29
CA TYR A 98 -15.70 4.54 -13.54
C TYR A 98 -16.33 4.35 -14.93
N TRP A 99 -17.26 5.21 -15.35
CA TRP A 99 -17.95 5.05 -16.64
C TRP A 99 -17.24 5.70 -17.84
N ARG A 100 -15.96 6.03 -17.71
CA ARG A 100 -15.13 6.56 -18.80
C ARG A 100 -13.98 5.61 -19.16
N PRO A 101 -14.26 4.37 -19.59
CA PRO A 101 -13.22 3.48 -20.08
C PRO A 101 -12.57 4.08 -21.34
N GLU A 102 -11.24 4.13 -21.35
CA GLU A 102 -10.47 4.68 -22.48
C GLU A 102 -10.11 3.60 -23.50
N GLU A 103 -9.98 2.35 -23.02
CA GLU A 103 -9.64 1.19 -23.84
C GLU A 103 -10.76 0.16 -23.91
N GLY A 104 -10.84 -0.60 -25.02
CA GLY A 104 -11.80 -1.71 -25.16
C GLY A 104 -11.64 -2.82 -24.12
N SER A 105 -10.43 -2.98 -23.56
CA SER A 105 -10.16 -3.95 -22.49
C SER A 105 -10.86 -3.59 -21.17
N GLU A 106 -11.13 -2.31 -20.92
CA GLU A 106 -11.81 -1.86 -19.71
C GLU A 106 -13.32 -2.15 -19.75
N TRP A 107 -13.94 -2.13 -20.94
CA TRP A 107 -15.32 -2.56 -21.11
C TRP A 107 -15.49 -4.04 -20.75
N LEU A 108 -14.53 -4.88 -21.12
CA LEU A 108 -14.50 -6.28 -20.70
C LEU A 108 -14.38 -6.40 -19.18
N ASP A 109 -13.52 -5.61 -18.55
CA ASP A 109 -13.37 -5.60 -17.08
C ASP A 109 -14.69 -5.22 -16.39
N ILE A 110 -15.43 -4.23 -16.92
CA ILE A 110 -16.75 -3.83 -16.40
C ILE A 110 -17.77 -4.97 -16.57
N ALA A 111 -17.83 -5.60 -17.74
CA ALA A 111 -18.77 -6.70 -18.00
C ALA A 111 -18.49 -7.90 -17.08
N VAL A 112 -17.22 -8.28 -16.93
CA VAL A 112 -16.79 -9.34 -16.02
C VAL A 112 -17.08 -8.97 -14.57
N ALA A 113 -16.85 -7.72 -14.18
CA ALA A 113 -17.18 -7.24 -12.84
C ALA A 113 -18.67 -7.36 -12.55
N PHE A 114 -19.56 -6.98 -13.48
CA PHE A 114 -21.00 -7.13 -13.33
C PHE A 114 -21.42 -8.59 -13.16
N MET A 115 -20.86 -9.48 -13.99
CA MET A 115 -21.13 -10.92 -13.91
C MET A 115 -20.65 -11.53 -12.58
N LEU A 116 -19.48 -11.13 -12.09
CA LEU A 116 -18.87 -11.68 -10.88
C LEU A 116 -19.31 -10.99 -9.60
N TRP A 117 -20.03 -9.87 -9.66
CA TRP A 117 -20.32 -9.04 -8.48
C TRP A 117 -21.15 -9.78 -7.42
N LEU A 118 -22.36 -10.23 -7.76
CA LEU A 118 -23.22 -10.95 -6.81
C LEU A 118 -22.63 -12.31 -6.40
N PRO A 119 -22.19 -13.18 -7.33
CA PRO A 119 -21.57 -14.45 -6.95
C PRO A 119 -20.31 -14.25 -6.10
N GLY A 120 -19.49 -13.25 -6.44
CA GLY A 120 -18.28 -12.89 -5.71
C GLY A 120 -18.56 -12.44 -4.29
N ILE A 121 -19.56 -11.57 -4.07
CA ILE A 121 -19.99 -11.15 -2.73
C ILE A 121 -20.44 -12.37 -1.90
N ILE A 122 -21.25 -13.26 -2.48
CA ILE A 122 -21.75 -14.44 -1.76
C ILE A 122 -20.59 -15.36 -1.36
N VAL A 123 -19.72 -15.71 -2.31
CA VAL A 123 -18.56 -16.60 -2.08
C VAL A 123 -17.61 -16.00 -1.04
N LEU A 124 -17.26 -14.71 -1.18
CA LEU A 124 -16.40 -14.03 -0.21
C LEU A 124 -17.06 -13.91 1.17
N SER A 125 -18.38 -13.75 1.24
CA SER A 125 -19.13 -13.74 2.50
C SER A 125 -19.10 -15.11 3.18
N ILE A 126 -19.24 -16.21 2.43
CA ILE A 126 -19.11 -17.57 2.97
C ILE A 126 -17.70 -17.77 3.55
N ILE A 127 -16.66 -17.45 2.78
CA ILE A 127 -15.25 -17.62 3.19
C ILE A 127 -14.96 -16.80 4.45
N SER A 128 -15.33 -15.52 4.45
CA SER A 128 -15.04 -14.59 5.55
C SER A 128 -15.82 -14.96 6.81
N THR A 129 -17.09 -15.40 6.68
CA THR A 129 -17.91 -15.88 7.80
C THR A 129 -17.34 -17.16 8.40
N ARG A 130 -16.99 -18.15 7.58
CA ARG A 130 -16.38 -19.41 8.06
C ARG A 130 -15.10 -19.16 8.86
N ARG A 131 -14.31 -18.17 8.44
CA ARG A 131 -13.05 -17.81 9.10
C ARG A 131 -13.26 -17.07 10.42
N ASN A 132 -14.11 -16.05 10.45
CA ASN A 132 -14.09 -15.04 11.51
C ASN A 132 -15.33 -15.02 12.40
N ALA A 133 -16.45 -15.61 11.98
CA ALA A 133 -17.73 -15.31 12.61
C ALA A 133 -17.83 -15.81 14.07
N SER A 134 -17.14 -16.92 14.40
CA SER A 134 -17.07 -17.46 15.76
C SER A 134 -16.42 -16.49 16.74
N TYR A 135 -15.34 -15.85 16.32
CA TYR A 135 -14.70 -14.82 17.11
C TYR A 135 -15.61 -13.60 17.25
N ALA A 136 -16.14 -13.10 16.14
CA ALA A 136 -17.00 -11.92 16.14
C ALA A 136 -18.26 -12.09 16.99
N ARG A 137 -18.89 -13.29 16.96
CA ARG A 137 -20.06 -13.61 17.81
C ARG A 137 -19.72 -13.52 19.29
N ARG A 138 -18.57 -14.06 19.71
CA ARG A 138 -18.13 -14.04 21.11
C ARG A 138 -17.87 -12.62 21.62
N HIS A 139 -17.35 -11.74 20.78
CA HIS A 139 -16.91 -10.39 21.19
C HIS A 139 -17.95 -9.28 20.96
N SER A 140 -18.98 -9.51 20.14
CA SER A 140 -20.02 -8.51 19.83
C SER A 140 -21.45 -8.98 20.07
N GLY A 141 -21.66 -10.27 20.32
CA GLY A 141 -23.00 -10.88 20.39
C GLY A 141 -23.73 -11.00 19.04
N ARG A 142 -23.15 -10.54 17.91
CA ARG A 142 -23.80 -10.63 16.59
C ARG A 142 -23.85 -12.09 16.13
N ALA A 143 -25.06 -12.64 15.95
CA ALA A 143 -25.24 -14.02 15.50
C ALA A 143 -24.66 -14.26 14.10
N MET A 144 -24.13 -15.47 13.84
CA MET A 144 -23.48 -15.82 12.57
C MET A 144 -24.34 -15.54 11.32
N PRO A 145 -25.63 -15.94 11.27
CA PRO A 145 -26.44 -15.70 10.08
C PRO A 145 -26.62 -14.21 9.82
N ARG A 146 -26.69 -13.39 10.88
CA ARG A 146 -26.73 -11.94 10.75
C ARG A 146 -25.42 -11.38 10.25
N GLN A 147 -24.27 -11.90 10.68
CA GLN A 147 -22.97 -11.47 10.14
C GLN A 147 -22.84 -11.77 8.64
N PHE A 148 -23.33 -12.93 8.19
CA PHE A 148 -23.36 -13.28 6.77
C PHE A 148 -24.26 -12.33 5.97
N LEU A 149 -25.46 -12.04 6.47
CA LEU A 149 -26.39 -11.12 5.83
C LEU A 149 -25.85 -9.67 5.83
N ASP A 150 -25.25 -9.23 6.94
CA ASP A 150 -24.63 -7.90 7.06
C ASP A 150 -23.58 -7.70 5.96
N GLN A 151 -22.71 -8.69 5.70
CA GLN A 151 -21.71 -8.62 4.63
C GLN A 151 -22.33 -8.43 3.24
N ILE A 152 -23.41 -9.15 2.95
CA ILE A 152 -24.11 -9.02 1.66
C ILE A 152 -24.74 -7.63 1.56
N VAL A 153 -25.54 -7.21 2.55
CA VAL A 153 -26.22 -5.91 2.53
C VAL A 153 -25.21 -4.77 2.43
N ILE A 154 -24.15 -4.79 3.24
CA ILE A 154 -23.09 -3.78 3.22
C ILE A 154 -22.38 -3.79 1.87
N GLY A 155 -22.01 -4.94 1.33
CA GLY A 155 -21.35 -5.03 0.02
C GLY A 155 -22.21 -4.50 -1.13
N LEU A 156 -23.53 -4.71 -1.06
CA LEU A 156 -24.49 -4.24 -2.06
C LEU A 156 -24.90 -2.78 -1.90
N THR A 157 -24.66 -2.14 -0.76
CA THR A 157 -25.13 -0.76 -0.50
C THR A 157 -24.00 0.25 -0.34
N THR A 158 -22.80 -0.22 -0.01
CA THR A 158 -21.63 0.64 0.28
C THR A 158 -20.44 0.33 -0.61
N GLY A 159 -20.44 -0.82 -1.30
CA GLY A 159 -19.27 -1.32 -2.03
C GLY A 159 -18.16 -1.91 -1.17
N ILE A 160 -18.31 -1.95 0.16
CA ILE A 160 -17.35 -2.58 1.08
C ILE A 160 -17.42 -4.11 0.92
N LEU A 161 -16.31 -4.70 0.47
CA LEU A 161 -16.25 -6.13 0.21
C LEU A 161 -16.29 -6.97 1.49
N PRO A 162 -16.78 -8.23 1.44
CA PRO A 162 -16.99 -9.05 2.64
C PRO A 162 -15.78 -9.24 3.57
N PRO A 163 -14.52 -9.36 3.10
CA PRO A 163 -13.38 -9.40 4.03
C PRO A 163 -13.25 -8.13 4.87
N TRP A 164 -13.64 -6.97 4.33
CA TRP A 164 -13.55 -5.69 5.02
C TRP A 164 -14.60 -5.50 6.09
N TYR A 165 -15.67 -6.29 6.09
CA TYR A 165 -16.60 -6.35 7.21
C TYR A 165 -15.90 -6.75 8.52
N TYR A 166 -14.96 -7.71 8.45
CA TYR A 166 -14.18 -8.12 9.62
C TYR A 166 -12.98 -7.20 9.87
N ILE A 167 -12.32 -6.72 8.80
CA ILE A 167 -11.21 -5.76 8.94
C ILE A 167 -11.67 -4.49 9.65
N PHE A 168 -12.82 -3.91 9.29
CA PHE A 168 -13.32 -2.70 9.95
C PHE A 168 -14.14 -2.98 11.20
N ASP A 169 -14.14 -4.22 11.70
CA ASP A 169 -14.95 -4.66 12.84
C ASP A 169 -16.45 -4.30 12.72
N LEU A 170 -17.02 -4.28 11.51
CA LEU A 170 -18.43 -3.90 11.24
C LEU A 170 -19.45 -4.88 11.84
N TYR A 171 -19.01 -5.94 12.52
CA TYR A 171 -19.86 -6.75 13.36
C TYR A 171 -20.21 -6.06 14.69
N LYS A 172 -19.38 -5.12 15.15
CA LYS A 172 -19.66 -4.22 16.28
C LYS A 172 -20.74 -3.21 15.90
N LYS A 173 -21.63 -2.89 16.85
CA LYS A 173 -22.80 -2.02 16.58
C LYS A 173 -22.40 -0.63 16.10
N ASP A 174 -21.42 -0.02 16.76
CA ASP A 174 -21.02 1.37 16.49
C ASP A 174 -20.38 1.49 15.10
N ASN A 175 -19.36 0.66 14.81
CA ASN A 175 -18.71 0.63 13.49
C ASN A 175 -19.69 0.29 12.36
N ARG A 176 -20.66 -0.60 12.60
CA ARG A 176 -21.70 -0.91 11.60
C ARG A 176 -22.59 0.30 11.32
N GLY A 177 -22.92 1.11 12.33
CA GLY A 177 -23.72 2.32 12.18
C GLY A 177 -23.02 3.37 11.31
N SER A 178 -21.69 3.40 11.30
CA SER A 178 -20.88 4.30 10.49
C SER A 178 -20.33 3.66 9.22
N CYS A 179 -20.89 2.54 8.74
CA CYS A 179 -20.34 1.81 7.59
C CYS A 179 -20.27 2.66 6.31
N LEU A 180 -21.23 3.57 6.12
CA LEU A 180 -21.28 4.47 4.98
C LEU A 180 -20.16 5.52 4.98
N SER A 181 -19.55 5.80 6.13
CA SER A 181 -18.44 6.74 6.29
C SER A 181 -17.08 6.10 6.01
N TYR A 182 -16.98 4.79 5.80
CA TYR A 182 -15.71 4.17 5.42
C TYR A 182 -15.40 4.45 3.95
N ILE A 183 -14.15 4.81 3.69
CA ILE A 183 -13.62 5.01 2.34
C ILE A 183 -12.99 3.71 1.87
N GLY A 184 -13.46 3.19 0.75
CA GLY A 184 -12.95 2.00 0.12
C GLY A 184 -11.67 2.23 -0.69
N ARG A 185 -10.91 1.15 -0.84
CA ARG A 185 -9.70 1.12 -1.67
C ARG A 185 -9.96 1.45 -3.14
N GLY A 186 -11.14 1.09 -3.67
CA GLY A 186 -11.55 1.41 -5.04
C GLY A 186 -11.76 2.91 -5.24
N GLU A 187 -12.53 3.55 -4.34
CA GLU A 187 -12.85 4.98 -4.36
C GLU A 187 -11.59 5.87 -4.35
N THR A 188 -10.52 5.39 -3.72
CA THR A 188 -9.22 6.09 -3.67
C THR A 188 -8.31 5.69 -4.81
N LYS A 189 -7.82 4.44 -4.84
CA LYS A 189 -6.73 4.02 -5.75
C LYS A 189 -7.13 3.93 -7.22
N ALA A 190 -8.40 3.70 -7.50
CA ALA A 190 -8.96 3.69 -8.85
C ALA A 190 -9.91 4.87 -9.10
N GLY A 191 -9.95 5.83 -8.17
CA GLY A 191 -10.83 7.00 -8.22
C GLY A 191 -10.06 8.26 -7.90
N ALA A 192 -10.22 8.77 -6.68
CA ALA A 192 -9.70 10.07 -6.26
C ALA A 192 -8.21 10.26 -6.60
N TYR A 193 -7.36 9.28 -6.33
CA TYR A 193 -5.92 9.43 -6.60
C TYR A 193 -5.61 9.51 -8.10
N VAL A 194 -6.36 8.80 -8.94
CA VAL A 194 -6.16 8.84 -10.39
C VAL A 194 -6.60 10.19 -10.94
N VAL A 195 -7.73 10.72 -10.46
CA VAL A 195 -8.27 12.01 -10.88
C VAL A 195 -7.38 13.17 -10.44
N LEU A 196 -6.81 13.08 -9.23
CA LEU A 196 -6.01 14.15 -8.60
C LEU A 196 -4.51 14.10 -8.92
N THR A 197 -4.02 13.07 -9.63
CA THR A 197 -2.60 12.96 -9.96
C THR A 197 -2.36 13.46 -11.37
N ASP A 198 -1.68 14.60 -11.49
CA ASP A 198 -1.25 15.16 -12.79
C ASP A 198 0.00 14.46 -13.36
N VAL A 199 0.69 13.66 -12.55
CA VAL A 199 1.95 13.01 -12.91
C VAL A 199 1.71 11.60 -13.48
N PRO A 200 2.04 11.33 -14.76
CA PRO A 200 1.97 9.98 -15.31
C PRO A 200 2.80 9.01 -14.45
N ARG A 201 2.30 7.78 -14.23
CA ARG A 201 2.99 6.76 -13.41
C ARG A 201 4.46 6.55 -13.78
N LYS A 202 4.81 6.71 -15.07
CA LYS A 202 6.18 6.57 -15.58
C LYS A 202 7.14 7.62 -15.01
N HIS A 203 6.64 8.83 -14.73
CA HIS A 203 7.40 9.97 -14.21
C HIS A 203 7.19 10.16 -12.70
N CYS A 204 6.54 9.21 -12.03
CA CYS A 204 6.27 9.33 -10.60
C CYS A 204 7.58 9.18 -9.81
N ILE A 205 8.06 10.30 -9.26
CA ILE A 205 9.25 10.37 -8.39
C ILE A 205 9.09 9.40 -7.22
N LEU A 206 7.91 9.41 -6.59
CA LEU A 206 7.57 8.53 -5.47
C LEU A 206 7.53 7.03 -5.84
N GLY A 207 7.37 6.72 -7.13
CA GLY A 207 7.38 5.35 -7.63
C GLY A 207 8.78 4.73 -7.75
N ASN A 208 9.83 5.54 -7.64
CA ASN A 208 11.21 5.09 -7.82
C ASN A 208 12.13 5.59 -6.69
N LYS A 209 12.67 4.65 -5.91
CA LYS A 209 13.36 4.94 -4.65
C LYS A 209 14.70 5.68 -4.82
N ASP A 210 15.37 5.53 -5.96
CA ASP A 210 16.63 6.23 -6.24
C ASP A 210 16.38 7.66 -6.72
N ILE A 211 15.40 7.88 -7.60
CA ILE A 211 14.96 9.22 -8.02
C ILE A 211 14.43 9.99 -6.81
N PHE A 212 13.64 9.34 -5.95
CA PHE A 212 13.18 9.96 -4.70
C PHE A 212 14.33 10.38 -3.79
N ALA A 213 15.36 9.54 -3.63
CA ALA A 213 16.53 9.89 -2.82
C ALA A 213 17.33 11.06 -3.43
N ALA A 214 17.48 11.10 -4.75
CA ALA A 214 18.12 12.22 -5.45
C ALA A 214 17.34 13.53 -5.27
N HIS A 215 16.01 13.49 -5.40
CA HIS A 215 15.13 14.62 -5.12
C HIS A 215 15.29 15.12 -3.68
N CYS A 216 15.29 14.20 -2.70
CA CYS A 216 15.50 14.59 -1.30
C CYS A 216 16.84 15.31 -1.10
N ARG A 217 17.92 14.82 -1.73
CA ARG A 217 19.23 15.46 -1.64
C ARG A 217 19.24 16.88 -2.22
N GLU A 218 18.62 17.08 -3.38
CA GLU A 218 18.53 18.39 -4.03
C GLU A 218 17.88 19.44 -3.12
N PHE A 219 16.85 19.04 -2.36
CA PHE A 219 16.13 19.91 -1.44
C PHE A 219 16.67 19.86 0.01
N GLY A 220 17.80 19.20 0.27
CA GLY A 220 18.39 19.10 1.61
C GLY A 220 17.53 18.33 2.64
N LEU A 221 16.64 17.45 2.17
CA LEU A 221 15.77 16.64 3.01
C LEU A 221 16.51 15.40 3.54
N HIS A 222 16.36 15.13 4.84
CA HIS A 222 16.99 13.96 5.46
C HIS A 222 16.30 12.66 5.02
N ALA A 223 16.89 11.96 4.05
CA ALA A 223 16.39 10.72 3.48
C ALA A 223 17.47 9.64 3.42
N VAL A 224 17.06 8.38 3.27
CA VAL A 224 17.98 7.26 3.14
C VAL A 224 18.70 7.33 1.80
N GLU A 225 19.99 7.64 1.86
CA GLU A 225 20.83 7.69 0.68
C GLU A 225 21.30 6.29 0.26
N PRO A 226 21.23 5.97 -1.05
CA PRO A 226 22.00 4.87 -1.62
C PRO A 226 23.49 5.04 -1.34
N VAL A 227 24.15 3.97 -0.93
CA VAL A 227 25.60 3.84 -0.98
C VAL A 227 26.04 3.55 -2.41
N ALA A 228 25.29 2.68 -3.07
CA ALA A 228 25.51 2.31 -4.45
C ALA A 228 24.20 1.90 -5.13
N ILE A 229 24.19 1.97 -6.45
CA ILE A 229 23.11 1.50 -7.31
C ILE A 229 23.69 0.44 -8.24
N ALA A 230 23.08 -0.75 -8.25
CA ALA A 230 23.38 -1.78 -9.23
C ALA A 230 22.36 -1.69 -10.38
N ASP A 231 22.84 -1.55 -11.61
CA ASP A 231 22.01 -1.48 -12.80
C ASP A 231 22.74 -2.12 -14.00
N ASP A 232 22.01 -2.95 -14.74
CA ASP A 232 22.47 -3.62 -15.96
C ASP A 232 23.86 -4.27 -15.87
N GLY A 233 24.13 -4.98 -14.75
CA GLY A 233 25.41 -5.68 -14.57
C GLY A 233 26.51 -4.84 -13.95
N HIS A 234 26.26 -3.55 -13.71
CA HIS A 234 27.24 -2.61 -13.17
C HIS A 234 26.83 -2.09 -11.79
N ILE A 235 27.81 -1.66 -10.99
CA ILE A 235 27.59 -1.02 -9.69
C ILE A 235 28.21 0.37 -9.72
N MET A 236 27.39 1.36 -9.42
CA MET A 236 27.74 2.77 -9.35
C MET A 236 27.66 3.23 -7.90
N PHE A 237 28.79 3.62 -7.31
CA PHE A 237 28.82 4.19 -5.97
C PHE A 237 28.32 5.63 -5.99
N SER A 238 27.57 6.01 -4.97
CA SER A 238 27.08 7.39 -4.82
C SER A 238 28.19 8.34 -4.38
N ASP A 239 29.17 7.85 -3.63
CA ASP A 239 30.43 8.53 -3.34
C ASP A 239 31.50 8.01 -4.29
N THR A 240 32.07 8.89 -5.12
CA THR A 240 33.08 8.54 -6.12
C THR A 240 34.41 8.11 -5.52
N SER A 241 34.66 8.37 -4.23
CA SER A 241 35.84 7.88 -3.53
C SER A 241 35.73 6.39 -3.16
N LEU A 242 34.52 5.83 -3.14
CA LEU A 242 34.29 4.43 -2.82
C LEU A 242 34.51 3.55 -4.06
N THR A 243 35.31 2.50 -3.88
CA THR A 243 35.52 1.44 -4.90
C THR A 243 34.99 0.08 -4.45
N ARG A 244 34.51 -0.02 -3.20
CA ARG A 244 34.05 -1.24 -2.54
C ARG A 244 32.84 -0.93 -1.66
N LEU A 245 32.06 -1.97 -1.35
CA LEU A 245 30.98 -1.85 -0.36
C LEU A 245 31.57 -1.49 1.03
N PRO A 246 30.94 -0.58 1.78
CA PRO A 246 31.43 -0.14 3.07
C PRO A 246 31.28 -1.21 4.14
N ALA A 247 32.23 -1.25 5.08
CA ALA A 247 32.26 -2.16 6.23
C ALA A 247 31.15 -1.88 7.27
N CYS A 248 29.90 -2.11 6.88
CA CYS A 248 28.72 -1.94 7.72
C CYS A 248 27.58 -2.83 7.23
N ASP A 249 26.53 -2.99 8.04
CA ASP A 249 25.33 -3.70 7.62
C ASP A 249 24.67 -2.99 6.42
N LEU A 250 24.24 -3.78 5.44
CA LEU A 250 23.63 -3.30 4.20
C LEU A 250 22.18 -3.76 4.09
N PHE A 251 21.34 -2.85 3.60
CA PHE A 251 19.97 -3.12 3.18
C PHE A 251 19.87 -2.96 1.66
N ILE A 252 19.46 -4.02 0.98
CA ILE A 252 19.45 -4.12 -0.46
C ILE A 252 18.01 -4.26 -0.92
N LYS A 253 17.55 -3.42 -1.83
CA LYS A 253 16.17 -3.46 -2.31
C LYS A 253 16.06 -3.05 -3.79
N PRO A 254 15.09 -3.59 -4.53
CA PRO A 254 14.76 -3.10 -5.87
C PRO A 254 14.40 -1.61 -5.84
N ALA A 255 14.84 -0.84 -6.84
CA ALA A 255 14.52 0.58 -6.96
C ALA A 255 13.01 0.82 -7.15
N ARG A 256 12.37 -0.07 -7.93
CA ARG A 256 10.92 -0.18 -8.08
C ARG A 256 10.41 -1.44 -7.42
N GLY A 257 9.40 -1.29 -6.56
CA GLY A 257 8.79 -2.40 -5.85
C GLY A 257 7.94 -1.94 -4.69
N SER A 258 7.12 -2.85 -4.18
CA SER A 258 6.20 -2.60 -3.07
C SER A 258 6.23 -3.73 -2.05
N GLY A 259 5.97 -3.35 -0.80
CA GLY A 259 5.76 -4.26 0.31
C GLY A 259 6.96 -5.10 0.75
N GLY A 260 8.19 -4.63 0.48
CA GLY A 260 9.43 -5.30 0.89
C GLY A 260 9.85 -6.49 0.03
N ARG A 261 9.13 -6.81 -1.07
CA ARG A 261 9.47 -7.96 -1.92
C ARG A 261 10.82 -7.79 -2.61
N GLY A 262 11.72 -8.73 -2.35
CA GLY A 262 13.08 -8.72 -2.87
C GLY A 262 14.05 -7.86 -2.07
N ALA A 263 13.63 -7.36 -0.90
CA ALA A 263 14.55 -6.74 0.04
C ALA A 263 15.41 -7.82 0.72
N GLU A 264 16.67 -7.50 0.97
CA GLU A 264 17.65 -8.35 1.63
C GLU A 264 18.45 -7.53 2.64
N ARG A 265 18.83 -8.17 3.75
CA ARG A 265 19.78 -7.61 4.71
C ARG A 265 21.05 -8.45 4.69
N TRP A 266 22.18 -7.76 4.67
CA TRP A 266 23.52 -8.34 4.70
C TRP A 266 24.27 -7.76 5.89
N ARG A 267 24.61 -8.59 6.88
CA ARG A 267 25.32 -8.17 8.08
C ARG A 267 26.81 -8.26 7.87
N TRP A 268 27.56 -7.21 8.16
CA TRP A 268 29.02 -7.26 8.10
C TRP A 268 29.58 -8.09 9.27
N GLN A 269 30.64 -8.85 9.03
CA GLN A 269 31.20 -9.82 9.98
C GLN A 269 32.69 -9.57 10.29
N GLY A 270 33.22 -8.41 9.89
CA GLY A 270 34.65 -8.18 9.94
C GLY A 270 35.35 -8.62 8.67
N LYS A 271 36.69 -8.65 8.76
CA LYS A 271 37.57 -9.12 7.69
C LYS A 271 37.92 -10.60 7.90
N ASP A 272 38.09 -11.34 6.81
CA ASP A 272 38.67 -12.67 6.86
C ASP A 272 40.20 -12.64 7.05
N MET A 273 40.83 -13.83 7.08
CA MET A 273 42.28 -13.99 7.19
C MET A 273 43.04 -13.36 6.01
N GLN A 274 42.38 -13.14 4.88
CA GLN A 274 42.92 -12.50 3.68
C GLN A 274 42.62 -10.99 3.65
N GLY A 275 42.00 -10.43 4.70
CA GLY A 275 41.67 -9.00 4.81
C GLY A 275 40.42 -8.56 4.04
N GLN A 276 39.64 -9.50 3.48
CA GLN A 276 38.40 -9.20 2.75
C GLN A 276 37.22 -9.02 3.70
N ASP A 277 36.42 -8.00 3.48
CA ASP A 277 35.19 -7.76 4.22
C ASP A 277 34.17 -8.86 3.93
N ILE A 278 33.62 -9.47 4.98
CA ILE A 278 32.67 -10.57 4.87
C ILE A 278 31.28 -10.13 5.30
N TYR A 279 30.27 -10.57 4.54
CA TYR A 279 28.87 -10.32 4.81
C TYR A 279 28.07 -11.61 4.91
N THR A 280 27.14 -11.66 5.87
CA THR A 280 26.19 -12.76 6.02
C THR A 280 24.78 -12.29 5.69
N GLY A 281 24.15 -12.96 4.74
CA GLY A 281 22.76 -12.74 4.33
C GLY A 281 21.95 -14.04 4.37
N THR A 282 20.73 -13.99 3.84
CA THR A 282 19.84 -15.15 3.76
C THR A 282 20.37 -16.26 2.87
N THR A 283 21.21 -15.93 1.89
CA THR A 283 21.81 -16.90 0.95
C THR A 283 23.20 -17.37 1.38
N GLY A 284 23.61 -17.10 2.62
CA GLY A 284 24.89 -17.52 3.17
C GLY A 284 25.87 -16.38 3.41
N ARG A 285 27.13 -16.77 3.62
CA ARG A 285 28.27 -15.90 3.90
C ARG A 285 29.04 -15.65 2.61
N LEU A 286 29.25 -14.40 2.23
CA LEU A 286 29.96 -13.98 1.01
C LEU A 286 31.02 -12.94 1.33
N ALA A 287 32.15 -12.99 0.62
CA ALA A 287 33.09 -11.89 0.61
C ALA A 287 32.51 -10.68 -0.16
N GLU A 288 33.03 -9.48 0.11
CA GLU A 288 32.60 -8.23 -0.53
C GLU A 288 32.57 -8.34 -2.05
N VAL A 289 33.62 -8.91 -2.65
CA VAL A 289 33.75 -9.04 -4.11
C VAL A 289 32.66 -9.95 -4.67
N GLU A 290 32.39 -11.08 -4.00
CA GLU A 290 31.35 -12.04 -4.41
C GLU A 290 29.96 -11.43 -4.27
N LEU A 291 29.69 -10.71 -3.16
CA LEU A 291 28.44 -10.01 -2.96
C LEU A 291 28.24 -8.94 -4.05
N ARG A 292 29.27 -8.16 -4.35
CA ARG A 292 29.25 -7.14 -5.40
C ARG A 292 28.96 -7.75 -6.78
N GLN A 293 29.61 -8.85 -7.14
CA GLN A 293 29.35 -9.59 -8.39
C GLN A 293 27.92 -10.12 -8.45
N ARG A 294 27.41 -10.70 -7.36
CA ARG A 294 26.02 -11.19 -7.26
C ARG A 294 25.01 -10.05 -7.48
N LEU A 295 25.26 -8.88 -6.89
CA LEU A 295 24.38 -7.73 -7.00
C LEU A 295 24.38 -7.14 -8.42
N ALA A 296 25.56 -7.00 -9.02
CA ALA A 296 25.71 -6.66 -10.43
C ALA A 296 24.94 -7.64 -11.32
N PHE A 297 25.20 -8.93 -11.21
CA PHE A 297 24.52 -9.95 -12.03
C PHE A 297 22.98 -9.90 -11.89
N ARG A 298 22.47 -9.75 -10.67
CA ARG A 298 21.01 -9.68 -10.41
C ARG A 298 20.36 -8.37 -10.85
N SER A 299 21.16 -7.34 -11.11
CA SER A 299 20.64 -6.06 -11.59
C SER A 299 20.25 -6.07 -13.07
N ASN A 300 20.64 -7.11 -13.84
CA ASN A 300 20.20 -7.33 -15.22
C ASN A 300 18.66 -7.43 -15.28
N GLY A 301 18.03 -6.41 -15.86
CA GLY A 301 16.57 -6.28 -15.93
C GLY A 301 15.89 -5.84 -14.63
N ARG A 302 16.64 -5.55 -13.55
CA ARG A 302 16.07 -5.06 -12.29
C ARG A 302 17.05 -4.20 -11.48
N ARG A 303 17.03 -2.90 -11.74
CA ARG A 303 17.75 -1.88 -10.96
C ARG A 303 17.57 -2.07 -9.44
N THR A 304 18.68 -2.11 -8.73
CA THR A 304 18.76 -2.44 -7.29
C THR A 304 19.53 -1.37 -6.54
N ILE A 305 19.03 -0.99 -5.37
CA ILE A 305 19.61 0.02 -4.49
C ILE A 305 20.28 -0.70 -3.33
N ILE A 306 21.52 -0.30 -3.03
CA ILE A 306 22.28 -0.71 -1.86
C ILE A 306 22.33 0.46 -0.88
N GLN A 307 21.86 0.26 0.34
CA GLN A 307 21.81 1.28 1.40
C GLN A 307 22.50 0.78 2.66
N ARG A 308 22.95 1.68 3.52
CA ARG A 308 23.32 1.30 4.90
C ARG A 308 22.06 0.84 5.63
N CYS A 309 22.18 -0.17 6.48
CA CYS A 309 21.07 -0.59 7.32
C CYS A 309 20.84 0.45 8.42
N LEU A 310 19.65 1.06 8.42
CA LEU A 310 19.26 1.94 9.52
C LEU A 310 19.07 1.14 10.81
N SER A 311 19.24 1.84 11.93
CA SER A 311 18.97 1.33 13.28
C SER A 311 17.91 2.19 13.95
N ASN A 312 16.99 1.55 14.66
CA ASN A 312 15.96 2.25 15.41
C ASN A 312 16.57 3.10 16.54
N HIS A 313 15.93 4.22 16.85
CA HIS A 313 16.21 4.99 18.05
C HIS A 313 16.05 4.09 19.31
N PRO A 314 16.93 4.22 20.33
CA PRO A 314 16.86 3.39 21.54
C PRO A 314 15.47 3.31 22.18
N ASP A 315 14.76 4.45 22.28
CA ASP A 315 13.42 4.55 22.88
C ASP A 315 12.34 3.69 22.20
N ILE A 316 12.53 3.33 20.92
CA ILE A 316 11.56 2.49 20.17
C ILE A 316 12.15 1.14 19.75
N ALA A 317 13.42 0.86 20.05
CA ALA A 317 14.09 -0.36 19.62
C ALA A 317 13.38 -1.63 20.12
N GLN A 318 12.84 -1.56 21.34
CA GLN A 318 12.08 -2.65 21.98
C GLN A 318 10.73 -2.96 21.27
N LEU A 319 10.21 -2.02 20.47
CA LEU A 319 8.98 -2.18 19.69
C LEU A 319 9.22 -2.65 18.25
N ALA A 320 10.45 -2.55 17.76
CA ALA A 320 10.79 -2.75 16.35
C ALA A 320 11.52 -4.08 16.07
N GLY A 321 12.08 -4.72 17.10
CA GLY A 321 12.92 -5.90 16.95
C GLY A 321 14.14 -5.61 16.08
N HIS A 322 14.43 -6.50 15.11
CA HIS A 322 15.54 -6.31 14.17
C HIS A 322 15.16 -5.60 12.86
N ALA A 323 13.88 -5.26 12.64
CA ALA A 323 13.45 -4.46 11.51
C ALA A 323 13.46 -2.97 11.90
N VAL A 324 13.62 -2.09 10.92
CA VAL A 324 13.40 -0.65 11.16
C VAL A 324 11.88 -0.42 11.22
N ALA A 325 11.39 0.06 12.35
CA ALA A 325 10.00 0.49 12.51
C ALA A 325 9.83 1.89 11.90
N THR A 326 8.65 2.14 11.36
CA THR A 326 8.40 3.36 10.59
C THR A 326 7.11 4.05 10.99
N VAL A 327 7.15 5.37 10.99
CA VAL A 327 5.95 6.20 10.94
C VAL A 327 5.46 6.24 9.50
N ARG A 328 4.28 5.67 9.26
CA ARG A 328 3.52 5.88 8.03
C ARG A 328 2.64 7.10 8.24
N MET A 329 3.04 8.24 7.67
CA MET A 329 2.33 9.52 7.77
C MET A 329 1.66 9.87 6.45
N VAL A 330 0.42 10.36 6.49
CA VAL A 330 -0.29 10.86 5.31
C VAL A 330 -0.36 12.37 5.39
N THR A 331 0.10 13.02 4.33
CA THR A 331 -0.07 14.45 4.10
C THR A 331 -0.97 14.68 2.90
N CYS A 332 -1.77 15.73 2.97
CA CYS A 332 -2.63 16.20 1.90
C CYS A 332 -2.48 17.72 1.76
N LEU A 333 -2.53 18.26 0.55
CA LEU A 333 -2.56 19.72 0.38
C LEU A 333 -3.87 20.26 0.94
N ASN A 334 -3.78 21.26 1.81
CA ASN A 334 -4.94 21.97 2.33
C ASN A 334 -5.54 22.91 1.28
N GLU A 335 -6.54 23.68 1.68
CA GLU A 335 -7.24 24.64 0.83
C GLU A 335 -6.34 25.80 0.36
N ASP A 336 -5.27 26.10 1.09
CA ASP A 336 -4.25 27.09 0.75
C ASP A 336 -3.11 26.50 -0.11
N GLY A 337 -3.21 25.21 -0.48
CA GLY A 337 -2.17 24.49 -1.23
C GLY A 337 -0.95 24.10 -0.39
N MET A 338 -1.04 24.18 0.94
CA MET A 338 0.05 23.84 1.87
C MET A 338 -0.10 22.41 2.40
N PRO A 339 0.99 21.65 2.60
CA PRO A 339 0.92 20.30 3.16
C PRO A 339 0.38 20.25 4.59
N GLU A 340 -0.67 19.46 4.81
CA GLU A 340 -1.28 19.20 6.11
C GLU A 340 -1.24 17.71 6.43
N ILE A 341 -0.86 17.37 7.67
CA ILE A 341 -0.84 15.97 8.14
C ILE A 341 -2.24 15.58 8.58
N THR A 342 -2.80 14.53 8.00
CA THR A 342 -4.17 14.09 8.29
C THR A 342 -4.23 12.84 9.15
N ASP A 343 -3.30 11.90 8.93
CA ASP A 343 -3.31 10.58 9.54
C ASP A 343 -1.89 10.05 9.70
N ALA A 344 -1.64 9.31 10.78
CA ALA A 344 -0.36 8.64 11.00
C ALA A 344 -0.53 7.33 11.77
N ILE A 345 0.27 6.33 11.41
CA ILE A 345 0.39 5.07 12.13
C ILE A 345 1.86 4.72 12.33
N PHE A 346 2.18 4.04 13.44
CA PHE A 346 3.50 3.48 13.68
C PHE A 346 3.48 2.00 13.35
N ARG A 347 4.32 1.56 12.41
CA ARG A 347 4.40 0.19 11.93
C ARG A 347 5.56 -0.54 12.60
N MET A 348 5.29 -1.79 13.00
CA MET A 348 6.22 -2.63 13.74
C MET A 348 6.25 -4.04 13.15
N ALA A 349 7.43 -4.64 13.09
CA ALA A 349 7.59 -6.04 12.73
C ALA A 349 7.30 -6.94 13.93
N THR A 350 6.46 -7.95 13.76
CA THR A 350 6.04 -8.84 14.86
C THR A 350 7.05 -9.93 15.18
N ARG A 351 7.90 -10.32 14.21
CA ARG A 351 8.87 -11.40 14.36
C ARG A 351 10.31 -10.86 14.30
N PRO A 352 11.24 -11.41 15.10
CA PRO A 352 12.62 -10.93 15.13
C PRO A 352 13.38 -11.20 13.83
N ASP A 353 13.02 -12.23 13.06
CA ASP A 353 13.65 -12.56 11.77
C ASP A 353 13.19 -11.67 10.60
N CYS A 354 12.10 -10.92 10.79
CA CYS A 354 11.60 -10.01 9.76
C CYS A 354 12.59 -8.86 9.51
N ILE A 355 12.81 -8.57 8.22
CA ILE A 355 13.65 -7.45 7.76
C ILE A 355 12.84 -6.20 7.41
N VAL A 356 11.51 -6.30 7.39
CA VAL A 356 10.57 -5.21 7.08
C VAL A 356 9.41 -5.23 8.06
N ASP A 357 8.88 -4.05 8.37
CA ASP A 357 7.76 -3.80 9.29
C ASP A 357 6.38 -3.76 8.59
N ASN A 358 6.35 -4.02 7.28
CA ASN A 358 5.15 -3.91 6.47
C ASN A 358 4.01 -4.82 7.00
N ILE A 359 2.84 -4.23 7.24
CA ILE A 359 1.65 -4.92 7.74
C ILE A 359 1.21 -6.06 6.80
N HIS A 360 1.34 -5.88 5.49
CA HIS A 360 1.04 -6.95 4.52
C HIS A 360 2.03 -8.12 4.54
N ALA A 361 3.17 -7.98 5.23
CA ALA A 361 4.16 -9.01 5.46
C ALA A 361 4.08 -9.61 6.89
N GLY A 362 2.98 -9.34 7.61
CA GLY A 362 2.76 -9.84 8.97
C GLY A 362 3.12 -8.85 10.09
N GLY A 363 3.46 -7.60 9.75
CA GLY A 363 3.62 -6.52 10.73
C GLY A 363 2.30 -6.07 11.36
N ILE A 364 2.42 -5.27 12.42
CA ILE A 364 1.31 -4.59 13.09
C ILE A 364 1.46 -3.08 12.97
N GLY A 365 0.37 -2.35 13.16
CA GLY A 365 0.36 -0.89 13.21
C GLY A 365 -0.34 -0.38 14.47
N ALA A 366 0.15 0.71 15.05
CA ALA A 366 -0.54 1.47 16.10
C ALA A 366 -0.96 2.83 15.55
N PRO A 367 -2.17 3.34 15.83
CA PRO A 367 -2.51 4.72 15.50
C PRO A 367 -1.63 5.68 16.31
N ILE A 368 -1.31 6.83 15.72
CA ILE A 368 -0.55 7.89 16.40
C ILE A 368 -1.48 9.08 16.62
N ASP A 369 -1.52 9.61 17.85
CA ASP A 369 -2.07 10.94 18.10
C ASP A 369 -1.15 12.00 17.47
N ILE A 370 -1.64 12.67 16.42
CA ILE A 370 -0.86 13.62 15.64
C ILE A 370 -0.40 14.82 16.48
N SER A 371 -1.15 15.19 17.52
CA SER A 371 -0.82 16.35 18.36
C SER A 371 0.43 16.12 19.22
N CYS A 372 0.65 14.88 19.65
CA CYS A 372 1.63 14.59 20.71
C CYS A 372 2.52 13.36 20.47
N GLY A 373 2.32 12.64 19.35
CA GLY A 373 3.13 11.48 18.96
C GLY A 373 2.87 10.23 19.79
N GLN A 374 1.77 10.17 20.52
CA GLN A 374 1.44 9.06 21.40
C GLN A 374 0.78 7.91 20.64
N LEU A 375 1.22 6.68 20.89
CA LEU A 375 0.68 5.47 20.28
C LEU A 375 -0.59 4.99 20.98
N GLY A 376 -1.58 4.56 20.19
CA GLY A 376 -2.73 3.81 20.69
C GLY A 376 -2.51 2.28 20.66
N CYS A 377 -3.59 1.54 20.86
CA CYS A 377 -3.59 0.08 20.71
C CYS A 377 -3.26 -0.33 19.26
N ALA A 378 -2.34 -1.29 19.09
CA ALA A 378 -1.98 -1.80 17.79
C ALA A 378 -2.98 -2.84 17.24
N SER A 379 -2.91 -3.11 15.95
CA SER A 379 -3.59 -4.23 15.29
C SER A 379 -2.77 -4.70 14.09
N ASN A 380 -3.06 -5.90 13.60
CA ASN A 380 -2.72 -6.28 12.23
C ASN A 380 -3.82 -5.79 11.26
N LEU A 381 -3.77 -6.25 10.00
CA LEU A 381 -4.78 -5.90 8.98
C LEU A 381 -6.20 -6.35 9.32
N GLY A 382 -6.42 -7.25 10.29
CA GLY A 382 -7.77 -7.69 10.69
C GLY A 382 -8.44 -8.67 9.72
N VAL A 383 -7.70 -9.26 8.77
CA VAL A 383 -8.23 -10.34 7.89
C VAL A 383 -8.62 -11.56 8.72
N ASP A 384 -7.84 -11.83 9.76
CA ASP A 384 -8.18 -12.72 10.85
C ASP A 384 -8.58 -11.86 12.06
N ALA A 385 -9.87 -11.89 12.39
CA ALA A 385 -10.42 -11.08 13.47
C ALA A 385 -9.85 -11.48 14.86
N THR A 386 -9.31 -12.70 15.00
CA THR A 386 -8.82 -13.23 16.28
C THR A 386 -7.64 -12.47 16.87
N HIS A 387 -6.90 -11.71 16.06
CA HIS A 387 -5.77 -10.92 16.53
C HIS A 387 -6.20 -9.72 17.38
N GLY A 388 -7.45 -9.25 17.21
CA GLY A 388 -8.01 -8.19 18.05
C GLY A 388 -7.21 -6.88 18.05
N ARG A 389 -7.14 -6.25 19.22
CA ARG A 389 -6.31 -5.08 19.51
C ARG A 389 -5.21 -5.46 20.50
N LEU A 390 -4.02 -4.94 20.29
CA LEU A 390 -2.80 -5.32 20.97
C LEU A 390 -2.26 -4.13 21.77
N ARG A 391 -2.26 -4.25 23.10
CA ARG A 391 -1.63 -3.28 24.00
C ARG A 391 -0.12 -3.50 24.15
N HIS A 392 0.32 -4.73 23.89
CA HIS A 392 1.71 -5.15 23.97
C HIS A 392 2.18 -5.71 22.63
N HIS A 393 3.47 -5.57 22.35
CA HIS A 393 4.09 -6.09 21.14
C HIS A 393 4.17 -7.62 21.20
N PRO A 394 3.63 -8.37 20.21
CA PRO A 394 3.51 -9.82 20.31
C PRO A 394 4.85 -10.57 20.33
N GLY A 395 5.90 -9.97 19.75
CA GLY A 395 7.23 -10.58 19.71
C GLY A 395 8.14 -10.23 20.90
N THR A 396 7.90 -9.10 21.56
CA THR A 396 8.80 -8.57 22.60
C THR A 396 8.10 -8.31 23.95
N ASN A 397 6.77 -8.41 23.98
CA ASN A 397 5.89 -8.13 25.11
C ASN A 397 5.99 -6.72 25.71
N HIS A 398 6.69 -5.79 25.04
CA HIS A 398 6.74 -4.39 25.47
C HIS A 398 5.41 -3.69 25.26
N VAL A 399 5.07 -2.77 26.17
CA VAL A 399 3.87 -1.93 26.07
C VAL A 399 3.98 -1.05 24.83
N ILE A 400 2.96 -1.09 23.98
CA ILE A 400 2.82 -0.21 22.81
C ILE A 400 1.99 1.01 23.19
N GLU A 401 0.83 0.76 23.79
CA GLU A 401 -0.16 1.80 24.08
C GLU A 401 0.42 2.83 25.05
N GLY A 402 0.33 4.09 24.69
CA GLY A 402 0.78 5.21 25.50
C GLY A 402 2.24 5.61 25.28
N VAL A 403 3.05 4.84 24.53
CA VAL A 403 4.42 5.22 24.17
C VAL A 403 4.39 6.50 23.32
N ARG A 404 5.28 7.45 23.61
CA ARG A 404 5.49 8.64 22.77
C ARG A 404 6.69 8.42 21.86
N LEU A 405 6.53 8.75 20.58
CA LEU A 405 7.61 8.63 19.60
C LEU A 405 8.65 9.75 19.79
N PRO A 406 9.96 9.44 19.71
CA PRO A 406 11.01 10.45 19.74
C PRO A 406 10.94 11.34 18.49
N PHE A 407 11.42 12.57 18.61
CA PHE A 407 11.51 13.57 17.53
C PHE A 407 10.17 13.87 16.83
N TRP A 408 9.03 13.73 17.51
CA TRP A 408 7.72 13.81 16.85
C TRP A 408 7.50 15.12 16.08
N ASN A 409 7.94 16.25 16.64
CA ASN A 409 7.84 17.53 15.94
C ASN A 409 8.71 17.57 14.67
N ASP A 410 9.92 17.01 14.72
CA ASP A 410 10.82 16.94 13.56
C ASP A 410 10.28 16.00 12.48
N VAL A 411 9.65 14.88 12.88
CA VAL A 411 8.96 13.96 11.96
C VAL A 411 7.87 14.68 11.19
N ARG A 412 7.03 15.46 11.90
CA ARG A 412 5.97 16.26 11.29
C ARG A 412 6.54 17.31 10.34
N ALA A 413 7.55 18.05 10.78
CA ALA A 413 8.22 19.06 9.97
C ALA A 413 8.85 18.45 8.70
N LEU A 414 9.54 17.32 8.82
CA LEU A 414 10.15 16.61 7.71
C LEU A 414 9.13 16.15 6.66
N ALA A 415 7.98 15.61 7.09
CA ALA A 415 6.92 15.17 6.18
C ALA A 415 6.30 16.35 5.41
N CYS A 416 5.98 17.45 6.11
CA CYS A 416 5.44 18.66 5.50
C CYS A 416 6.46 19.31 4.55
N ALA A 417 7.73 19.41 4.95
CA ALA A 417 8.80 19.94 4.11
C ALA A 417 8.99 19.10 2.83
N ALA A 418 8.98 17.77 2.95
CA ALA A 418 9.07 16.87 1.80
C ALA A 418 7.89 17.04 0.83
N HIS A 419 6.66 17.11 1.35
CA HIS A 419 5.48 17.32 0.51
C HIS A 419 5.45 18.71 -0.14
N ALA A 420 5.98 19.74 0.51
CA ALA A 420 6.06 21.08 -0.06
C ALA A 420 6.94 21.12 -1.33
N THR A 421 7.90 20.19 -1.48
CA THR A 421 8.71 20.05 -2.70
C THR A 421 8.02 19.24 -3.82
N LEU A 422 6.84 18.68 -3.54
CA LEU A 422 6.12 17.72 -4.38
C LEU A 422 4.62 18.09 -4.49
N THR A 423 4.31 19.37 -4.63
CA THR A 423 2.93 19.92 -4.67
C THR A 423 2.11 19.50 -5.90
N SER A 424 2.74 18.84 -6.87
CA SER A 424 2.08 18.11 -7.95
C SER A 424 1.35 16.84 -7.47
N TYR A 425 1.64 16.37 -6.26
CA TYR A 425 0.89 15.32 -5.59
C TYR A 425 -0.05 15.94 -4.57
N VAL A 426 -1.37 15.78 -4.72
CA VAL A 426 -2.33 16.27 -3.72
C VAL A 426 -2.18 15.53 -2.39
N ILE A 427 -1.85 14.24 -2.44
CA ILE A 427 -1.73 13.36 -1.27
C ILE A 427 -0.48 12.51 -1.37
N VAL A 428 0.24 12.36 -0.25
CA VAL A 428 1.42 11.50 -0.15
C VAL A 428 1.41 10.72 1.16
N GLY A 429 1.78 9.44 1.09
CA GLY A 429 2.10 8.61 2.26
C GLY A 429 3.60 8.45 2.46
N TRP A 430 4.14 9.03 3.52
CA TRP A 430 5.55 8.98 3.89
C TRP A 430 5.85 7.79 4.80
N ASP A 431 6.96 7.10 4.56
CA ASP A 431 7.58 6.18 5.51
C ASP A 431 8.81 6.84 6.11
N ILE A 432 8.76 7.11 7.41
CA ILE A 432 9.84 7.79 8.14
C ILE A 432 10.38 6.85 9.21
N ALA A 433 11.68 6.57 9.18
CA ALA A 433 12.39 5.90 10.26
C ALA A 433 12.70 6.90 11.39
N LEU A 434 12.70 6.41 12.63
CA LEU A 434 13.22 7.15 13.78
C LEU A 434 14.57 6.54 14.14
N THR A 435 15.65 7.28 13.92
CA THR A 435 17.03 6.84 14.16
C THR A 435 17.68 7.71 15.22
N THR A 436 18.82 7.29 15.80
CA THR A 436 19.53 8.08 16.82
C THR A 436 19.86 9.51 16.38
N PRO A 437 20.34 9.76 15.15
CA PRO A 437 20.58 11.13 14.68
C PRO A 437 19.31 11.96 14.39
N GLY A 438 18.13 11.32 14.33
CA GLY A 438 16.87 11.99 13.99
C GLY A 438 16.00 11.20 13.02
N PRO A 439 14.89 11.80 12.55
CA PRO A 439 13.97 11.16 11.60
C PRO A 439 14.58 11.11 10.18
N VAL A 440 14.34 10.02 9.46
CA VAL A 440 14.86 9.79 8.10
C VAL A 440 13.75 9.32 7.16
N LEU A 441 13.57 9.99 6.02
CA LEU A 441 12.64 9.56 4.97
C LEU A 441 13.15 8.29 4.27
N ILE A 442 12.35 7.22 4.27
CA ILE A 442 12.66 5.97 3.59
C ILE A 442 12.07 5.93 2.19
N GLU A 443 10.79 6.30 2.07
CA GLU A 443 10.04 6.35 0.81
C GLU A 443 8.81 7.25 0.94
N GLY A 444 8.39 7.85 -0.17
CA GLY A 444 7.04 8.43 -0.30
C GLY A 444 6.17 7.56 -1.21
N ASN A 445 4.86 7.58 -0.97
CA ASN A 445 3.87 6.77 -1.67
C ASN A 445 2.78 7.68 -2.25
N SER A 446 2.64 7.74 -3.58
CA SER A 446 1.62 8.56 -4.25
C SER A 446 0.18 8.02 -4.15
N GLY A 447 -0.03 6.92 -3.42
CA GLY A 447 -1.33 6.25 -3.31
C GLY A 447 -1.45 5.50 -1.98
N PRO A 448 -1.42 6.23 -0.84
CA PRO A 448 -1.46 5.62 0.48
C PRO A 448 -2.72 4.76 0.67
N CYS A 449 -2.57 3.65 1.40
CA CYS A 449 -3.67 2.71 1.65
C CYS A 449 -4.46 3.16 2.89
N LEU A 450 -5.66 3.70 2.68
CA LEU A 450 -6.49 4.22 3.77
C LEU A 450 -7.16 3.10 4.60
N ASP A 451 -7.29 1.89 4.05
CA ASP A 451 -7.84 0.74 4.79
C ASP A 451 -7.04 0.48 6.07
N ILE A 452 -5.71 0.59 5.99
CA ILE A 452 -4.83 0.37 7.14
C ILE A 452 -5.03 1.49 8.15
N MET A 453 -5.15 2.74 7.70
CA MET A 453 -5.40 3.89 8.59
C MET A 453 -6.71 3.72 9.36
N GLN A 454 -7.79 3.41 8.64
CA GLN A 454 -9.12 3.19 9.22
C GLN A 454 -9.14 2.02 10.20
N ARG A 455 -8.41 0.93 9.89
CA ARG A 455 -8.26 -0.21 10.79
C ARG A 455 -7.54 0.17 12.07
N MET A 456 -6.38 0.81 11.97
CA MET A 456 -5.55 1.12 13.14
C MET A 456 -6.21 2.16 14.03
N ALA A 457 -6.82 3.19 13.44
CA ALA A 457 -7.53 4.23 14.17
C ALA A 457 -8.92 3.78 14.69
N ASP A 458 -9.39 2.58 14.33
CA ASP A 458 -10.74 2.05 14.63
C ASP A 458 -11.87 3.04 14.32
N ARG A 459 -11.72 3.80 13.22
CA ARG A 459 -12.70 4.81 12.79
C ARG A 459 -12.73 4.97 11.27
N PRO A 460 -13.88 5.32 10.68
CA PRO A 460 -13.97 5.73 9.29
C PRO A 460 -13.19 7.04 9.03
N LEU A 461 -12.74 7.24 7.79
CA LEU A 461 -12.11 8.48 7.35
C LEU A 461 -13.01 9.37 6.48
N GLY A 462 -14.20 8.92 6.08
CA GLY A 462 -15.10 9.63 5.16
C GLY A 462 -15.59 10.99 5.62
N ASP A 463 -15.65 11.19 6.93
CA ASP A 463 -16.00 12.47 7.56
C ASP A 463 -14.78 13.16 8.18
N GLY A 464 -13.60 12.56 8.01
CA GLY A 464 -12.34 13.09 8.55
C GLY A 464 -11.77 14.22 7.72
N ARG A 465 -10.73 14.88 8.25
CA ARG A 465 -10.03 15.98 7.57
C ARG A 465 -9.50 15.57 6.19
N LEU A 466 -8.97 14.35 6.06
CA LEU A 466 -8.48 13.84 4.78
C LEU A 466 -9.57 13.83 3.70
N ALA A 467 -10.79 13.37 4.03
CA ALA A 467 -11.87 13.33 3.06
C ALA A 467 -12.31 14.74 2.63
N HIS A 468 -12.34 15.70 3.55
CA HIS A 468 -12.62 17.10 3.25
C HIS A 468 -11.60 17.67 2.24
N LEU A 469 -10.31 17.42 2.47
CA LEU A 469 -9.26 17.89 1.57
C LEU A 469 -9.35 17.23 0.19
N LEU A 470 -9.54 15.90 0.14
CA LEU A 470 -9.73 15.20 -1.13
C LEU A 470 -10.97 15.73 -1.89
N ALA A 471 -12.09 15.94 -1.20
CA ALA A 471 -13.29 16.49 -1.79
C ALA A 471 -13.07 17.91 -2.33
N HIS A 472 -12.37 18.76 -1.57
CA HIS A 472 -12.00 20.11 -1.99
C HIS A 472 -11.24 20.11 -3.33
N HIS A 473 -10.17 19.31 -3.44
CA HIS A 473 -9.37 19.23 -4.67
C HIS A 473 -10.15 18.63 -5.84
N LEU A 474 -11.04 17.66 -5.57
CA LEU A 474 -11.91 17.08 -6.60
C LEU A 474 -12.95 18.08 -7.13
N LEU A 475 -13.47 18.96 -6.27
CA LEU A 475 -14.45 19.99 -6.66
C LEU A 475 -13.81 21.15 -7.42
N GLN A 476 -12.61 21.57 -7.02
CA GLN A 476 -11.86 22.62 -7.73
C GLN A 476 -11.45 22.20 -9.14
N GLY A 477 -11.53 20.90 -9.45
CA GLY A 477 -11.18 20.42 -10.76
C GLY A 477 -9.70 20.67 -11.05
N ARG A 478 -8.80 20.35 -10.09
CA ARG A 478 -7.48 19.80 -10.46
C ARG A 478 -7.75 18.50 -11.23
N GLN A 479 -8.26 18.67 -12.44
CA GLN A 479 -8.38 17.69 -13.49
C GLN A 479 -7.03 17.70 -14.14
N SER A 480 -6.39 16.53 -14.18
CA SER A 480 -5.31 16.16 -15.09
C SER A 480 -5.12 17.20 -16.21
N SER A 481 -4.21 18.15 -16.01
CA SER A 481 -3.87 19.14 -17.03
C SER A 481 -2.92 18.51 -18.06
N ILE A 482 -3.34 17.38 -18.63
CA ILE A 482 -2.75 16.81 -19.83
C ILE A 482 -3.77 17.13 -20.93
N PRO A 483 -3.49 18.09 -21.82
CA PRO A 483 -4.25 18.20 -23.06
C PRO A 483 -4.24 16.83 -23.72
N ASN A 484 -5.40 16.35 -24.19
CA ASN A 484 -5.49 15.20 -25.06
C ASN A 484 -4.38 15.31 -26.13
N ALA A 485 -3.34 14.51 -26.01
CA ALA A 485 -2.24 14.42 -26.98
C ALA A 485 -2.69 13.77 -28.31
N ARG A 486 -3.95 13.95 -28.68
CA ARG A 486 -4.59 13.49 -29.92
C ARG A 486 -5.34 14.59 -30.66
N GLN A 487 -5.39 15.83 -30.16
CA GLN A 487 -6.00 16.96 -30.88
C GLN A 487 -5.01 17.95 -31.51
N GLN A 488 -3.70 17.81 -31.28
CA GLN A 488 -2.67 18.64 -31.93
C GLN A 488 -1.95 17.98 -33.12
N CYS A 489 -2.23 16.72 -33.46
CA CYS A 489 -1.68 16.09 -34.69
C CYS A 489 -2.59 16.23 -35.92
N HIS A 490 -3.72 16.95 -35.84
CA HIS A 490 -4.65 17.12 -36.97
C HIS A 490 -4.85 18.56 -37.45
N HIS A 491 -4.12 19.54 -36.90
CA HIS A 491 -4.25 20.94 -37.33
C HIS A 491 -3.00 21.61 -37.93
N ASP A 492 -1.82 20.97 -37.92
CA ASP A 492 -0.62 21.52 -38.56
C ASP A 492 -0.32 20.92 -39.95
N GLY A 493 -1.35 20.36 -40.61
CA GLY A 493 -1.24 19.73 -41.94
C GLY A 493 -1.97 20.45 -43.07
N ALA A 494 -2.47 21.66 -42.86
CA ALA A 494 -3.17 22.42 -43.90
C ALA A 494 -3.12 23.93 -43.61
N MET A 495 -2.04 24.60 -44.04
CA MET A 495 -2.02 25.96 -44.61
C MET A 495 -0.58 26.27 -45.06
N THR A 496 -0.31 26.10 -46.35
CA THR A 496 0.12 27.15 -47.32
C THR A 496 1.60 27.53 -47.29
N GLY A 497 2.26 27.37 -48.44
CA GLY A 497 3.51 28.03 -48.80
C GLY A 497 4.49 27.13 -49.53
#